data_AF-A0A397A2Q9-F1
#
_entry.id   AF-A0A397A2Q9-F1
#
_cell.length_a   1.000
_cell.length_b   1.000
_cell.length_c   1.000
_cell.angle_alpha   90.00
_cell.angle_beta   90.00
_cell.angle_gamma   90.00
#
_symmetry.space_group_name_H-M   'P 1'
#
loop_
_entity.id
_entity.type
_entity.pdbx_description
1 polymer ?
#
loop_
_entity_poly.entity_id
_entity_poly.type
_entity_poly.pdbx_seq_one_letter_code
_entity_poly.pdbx_strand_id
1 'polypeptide(L)'
;MERWTDVASGLNTADEFRLTDIDAKKACNHFILLLDAHRKANNQSQQVSGVAEDVGEKVVLLDDLMAAYDDVKGAKARRAEASRHAAEQMEAMGSQIRAEAVESLGKRKRDKDSDDTATGGGKFKTVFTLMHEQAQADLEFQRTKFETEVNEWRLDR
;
A
#
# COMPACT_ATOMS: atom_id res chain seq x y z
N MET A 1 13.31 -17.22 19.31
CA MET A 1 13.55 -18.31 20.29
C MET A 1 14.86 -18.13 21.04
N GLU A 2 15.92 -17.63 20.39
CA GLU A 2 17.22 -17.34 21.02
C GLU A 2 17.15 -16.45 22.27
N ARG A 3 16.41 -15.32 22.26
CA ARG A 3 16.25 -14.52 23.49
C ARG A 3 15.60 -15.28 24.65
N TRP A 4 14.73 -16.25 24.33
CA TRP A 4 14.11 -17.11 25.34
C TRP A 4 15.03 -18.22 25.82
N THR A 5 16.08 -18.60 25.07
CA THR A 5 17.11 -19.52 25.57
C THR A 5 17.95 -18.84 26.65
N ASP A 6 18.24 -17.55 26.51
CA ASP A 6 18.95 -16.77 27.53
C ASP A 6 18.13 -16.69 28.83
N VAL A 7 16.84 -16.37 28.71
CA VAL A 7 15.91 -16.36 29.85
C VAL A 7 15.81 -17.73 30.50
N ALA A 8 15.66 -18.79 29.71
CA ALA A 8 15.62 -20.15 30.20
C ALA A 8 16.92 -20.54 30.94
N SER A 9 18.08 -20.16 30.40
CA SER A 9 19.37 -20.37 31.06
C SER A 9 19.41 -19.66 32.42
N GLY A 10 19.02 -18.39 32.48
CA GLY A 10 18.98 -17.62 33.73
C GLY A 10 18.05 -18.24 34.78
N LEU A 11 16.88 -18.72 34.35
CA LEU A 11 15.93 -19.40 35.23
C LEU A 11 16.48 -20.73 35.77
N ASN A 12 17.20 -21.51 34.96
CA ASN A 12 17.81 -22.76 35.42
C ASN A 12 19.00 -22.54 36.36
N THR A 13 19.64 -21.36 36.33
CA THR A 13 20.77 -21.02 37.23
C THR A 13 20.33 -20.42 38.56
N ALA A 14 19.08 -19.96 38.66
CA ALA A 14 18.57 -19.31 39.85
C ALA A 14 18.01 -20.36 40.83
N ASP A 15 18.62 -20.46 42.01
CA ASP A 15 18.26 -21.44 43.04
C ASP A 15 16.81 -21.28 43.55
N GLU A 16 16.23 -20.09 43.40
CA GLU A 16 14.83 -19.83 43.75
C GLU A 16 13.85 -20.59 42.83
N PHE A 17 14.27 -20.93 41.62
CA PHE A 17 13.48 -21.66 40.65
C PHE A 17 13.77 -23.17 40.76
N ARG A 18 12.95 -23.85 41.56
CA ARG A 18 13.04 -25.30 41.80
C ARG A 18 12.72 -26.18 40.57
N LEU A 19 12.36 -25.60 39.43
CA LEU A 19 12.10 -26.36 38.21
C LEU A 19 13.40 -26.52 37.42
N THR A 20 13.93 -27.74 37.43
CA THR A 20 15.03 -28.14 36.55
C THR A 20 14.49 -28.39 35.13
N ASP A 21 15.27 -28.01 34.12
CA ASP A 21 15.00 -28.21 32.69
C ASP A 21 13.90 -27.31 32.08
N ILE A 22 13.97 -26.00 32.38
CA ILE A 22 13.20 -25.00 31.65
C ILE A 22 13.86 -24.78 30.29
N ASP A 23 13.14 -25.09 29.21
CA ASP A 23 13.55 -24.73 27.85
C ASP A 23 12.95 -23.37 27.43
N ALA A 24 13.43 -22.82 26.32
CA ALA A 24 12.97 -21.53 25.79
C ALA A 24 11.45 -21.47 25.53
N LYS A 25 10.83 -22.60 25.15
CA LYS A 25 9.39 -22.67 24.88
C LYS A 25 8.61 -22.66 26.19
N LYS A 26 9.05 -23.43 27.19
CA LYS A 26 8.49 -23.43 28.54
C LYS A 26 8.60 -22.05 29.18
N ALA A 27 9.76 -21.39 29.07
CA ALA A 27 9.95 -20.02 29.58
C ALA A 27 8.97 -19.02 28.92
N CYS A 28 8.86 -19.05 27.60
CA CYS A 28 7.91 -18.20 26.87
C CYS A 28 6.45 -18.48 27.28
N ASN A 29 6.06 -19.75 27.39
CA ASN A 29 4.70 -20.13 27.79
C ASN A 29 4.38 -19.69 29.22
N HIS A 30 5.31 -19.89 30.16
CA HIS A 30 5.15 -19.41 31.53
C HIS A 30 5.03 -17.89 31.61
N PHE A 31 5.82 -17.16 30.83
CA PHE A 31 5.71 -15.71 30.77
C PHE A 31 4.33 -15.25 30.30
N ILE A 32 3.78 -15.88 29.25
CA ILE A 32 2.42 -15.56 28.75
C ILE A 32 1.38 -15.86 29.84
N LEU A 33 1.45 -17.03 30.47
CA LEU A 33 0.53 -17.40 31.57
C LEU A 33 0.63 -16.43 32.74
N LEU A 34 1.83 -15.95 33.06
CA LEU A 34 2.06 -14.98 34.12
C LEU A 34 1.40 -13.64 33.80
N LEU A 35 1.55 -13.13 32.57
CA LEU A 35 0.88 -11.90 32.14
C LEU A 35 -0.65 -12.05 32.13
N ASP A 36 -1.17 -13.18 31.65
CA ASP A 36 -2.62 -13.43 31.65
C ASP A 36 -3.20 -13.49 33.08
N ALA A 37 -2.50 -14.16 33.98
CA ALA A 37 -2.87 -14.21 35.40
C ALA A 37 -2.83 -12.82 36.03
N HIS A 38 -1.79 -12.02 35.75
CA HIS A 38 -1.66 -10.65 36.24
C HIS A 38 -2.80 -9.76 35.73
N ARG A 39 -3.15 -9.88 34.45
CA ARG A 39 -4.24 -9.11 33.84
C ARG A 39 -5.57 -9.44 34.51
N LYS A 40 -5.83 -10.72 34.77
CA LYS A 40 -7.02 -11.15 35.49
C LYS A 40 -7.05 -10.59 36.92
N ALA A 41 -5.91 -10.63 37.62
CA ALA A 41 -5.80 -10.09 38.97
C ALA A 41 -6.05 -8.57 39.01
N ASN A 42 -5.47 -7.81 38.08
CA ASN A 42 -5.66 -6.36 37.99
C ASN A 42 -7.13 -6.01 37.68
N ASN A 43 -7.77 -6.72 36.74
CA ASN A 43 -9.20 -6.54 36.43
C ASN A 43 -10.09 -6.86 37.64
N GLN A 44 -9.71 -7.85 38.45
CA GLN A 44 -10.43 -8.19 39.68
C GLN A 44 -10.23 -7.11 40.74
N SER A 45 -8.99 -6.67 40.99
CA SER A 45 -8.69 -5.57 41.92
C SER A 45 -9.47 -4.30 41.54
N GLN A 46 -9.48 -3.91 40.26
CA GLN A 46 -10.27 -2.75 39.80
C GLN A 46 -11.78 -2.83 40.13
N GLN A 47 -12.35 -4.04 40.20
CA GLN A 47 -13.76 -4.24 40.54
C GLN A 47 -14.06 -4.16 42.05
N VAL A 48 -13.06 -4.41 42.90
CA VAL A 48 -13.19 -4.39 44.38
C VAL A 48 -12.46 -3.22 45.03
N SER A 49 -11.73 -2.43 44.25
CA SER A 49 -10.90 -1.33 44.72
C SER A 49 -11.74 -0.23 45.36
N GLY A 50 -11.55 -0.05 46.67
CA GLY A 50 -12.14 1.04 47.46
C GLY A 50 -11.30 1.46 48.67
N VAL A 51 -10.10 0.89 48.83
CA VAL A 51 -9.16 1.13 49.94
C VAL A 51 -7.76 1.23 49.35
N ALA A 52 -6.85 1.96 50.00
CA ALA A 52 -5.46 2.05 49.59
C ALA A 52 -4.81 0.65 49.61
N GLU A 53 -4.43 0.15 48.44
CA GLU A 53 -3.70 -1.10 48.27
C GLU A 53 -2.19 -0.84 48.32
N ASP A 54 -1.46 -1.64 49.08
CA ASP A 54 0.00 -1.65 49.05
C ASP A 54 0.47 -2.42 47.81
N VAL A 55 1.13 -1.72 46.90
CA VAL A 55 1.59 -2.27 45.62
C VAL A 55 3.06 -2.68 45.75
N GLY A 56 3.30 -3.99 45.82
CA GLY A 56 4.66 -4.52 45.87
C GLY A 56 5.42 -4.36 44.55
N GLU A 57 6.76 -4.34 44.62
CA GLU A 57 7.66 -4.17 43.47
C GLU A 57 7.39 -5.16 42.32
N LYS A 58 7.00 -6.40 42.65
CA LYS A 58 6.62 -7.41 41.65
C LYS A 58 5.42 -6.97 40.80
N VAL A 59 4.43 -6.34 41.40
CA VAL A 59 3.22 -5.88 40.70
C VAL A 59 3.60 -4.77 39.73
N VAL A 60 4.41 -3.80 40.18
CA VAL A 60 4.93 -2.72 39.33
C VAL A 60 5.69 -3.29 38.13
N LEU A 61 6.59 -4.24 38.35
CA LEU A 61 7.33 -4.87 37.26
C LEU A 61 6.40 -5.60 36.27
N LEU A 62 5.36 -6.27 36.76
CA LEU A 62 4.40 -6.96 35.90
C LEU A 62 3.53 -5.98 35.10
N ASP A 63 3.20 -4.83 35.66
CA ASP A 63 2.50 -3.75 34.94
C ASP A 63 3.38 -3.19 33.81
N ASP A 64 4.65 -2.90 34.09
CA ASP A 64 5.61 -2.42 33.10
C ASP A 64 5.82 -3.44 31.96
N LEU A 65 5.98 -4.71 32.30
CA LEU A 65 6.13 -5.80 31.32
C LEU A 65 4.87 -5.97 30.48
N MET A 66 3.68 -5.83 31.09
CA MET A 66 2.41 -5.91 30.37
C MET A 66 2.24 -4.75 29.38
N ALA A 67 2.56 -3.53 29.81
CA ALA A 67 2.51 -2.35 28.95
C ALA A 67 3.44 -2.50 27.73
N ALA A 68 4.70 -2.88 27.97
CA ALA A 68 5.66 -3.12 26.89
C ALA A 68 5.20 -4.24 25.93
N TYR A 69 4.59 -5.29 26.45
CA TYR A 69 4.07 -6.39 25.64
C TYR A 69 2.89 -5.95 24.75
N ASP A 70 1.93 -5.24 25.33
CA ASP A 70 0.75 -4.74 24.61
C ASP A 70 1.14 -3.68 23.57
N ASP A 71 2.13 -2.83 23.84
CA ASP A 71 2.65 -1.85 22.88
C ASP A 71 3.23 -2.53 21.63
N VAL A 72 4.06 -3.56 21.82
CA VAL A 72 4.63 -4.33 20.71
C VAL A 72 3.54 -5.03 19.92
N LYS A 73 2.55 -5.63 20.61
CA LYS A 73 1.42 -6.31 19.97
C LYS A 73 0.56 -5.32 19.18
N GLY A 74 0.26 -4.17 19.76
CA GLY A 74 -0.49 -3.09 19.13
C GLY A 74 0.24 -2.51 17.92
N ALA A 75 1.55 -2.28 18.01
CA ALA A 75 2.36 -1.81 16.88
C ALA A 75 2.33 -2.80 15.71
N LYS A 76 2.44 -4.10 15.98
CA LYS A 76 2.30 -5.15 14.96
C LYS A 76 0.91 -5.14 14.33
N ALA A 77 -0.14 -5.04 15.14
CA ALA A 77 -1.52 -4.98 14.65
C ALA A 77 -1.76 -3.75 13.75
N ARG A 78 -1.29 -2.57 14.16
CA ARG A 78 -1.39 -1.33 13.36
C ARG A 78 -0.65 -1.46 12.02
N ARG A 79 0.54 -2.06 12.00
CA ARG A 79 1.28 -2.31 10.76
C ARG A 79 0.52 -3.28 9.85
N ALA A 80 -0.04 -4.36 10.38
CA ALA A 80 -0.84 -5.30 9.61
C ALA A 80 -2.08 -4.63 9.02
N GLU A 81 -2.76 -3.81 9.81
CA GLU A 81 -3.93 -3.04 9.38
C GLU A 81 -3.58 -2.05 8.26
N ALA A 82 -2.51 -1.28 8.42
CA ALA A 82 -2.02 -0.36 7.40
C ALA A 82 -1.67 -1.09 6.09
N SER A 83 -1.06 -2.27 6.18
CA SER A 83 -0.77 -3.10 5.01
C SER A 83 -2.04 -3.59 4.33
N ARG A 84 -3.07 -3.96 5.10
CA ARG A 84 -4.36 -4.39 4.54
C ARG A 84 -5.05 -3.24 3.82
N HIS A 85 -5.13 -2.07 4.46
CA HIS A 85 -5.73 -0.88 3.85
C HIS A 85 -4.98 -0.41 2.60
N ALA A 86 -3.64 -0.56 2.56
CA ALA A 86 -2.87 -0.29 1.35
C ALA A 86 -3.21 -1.26 0.20
N ALA A 87 -3.37 -2.55 0.52
CA ALA A 87 -3.77 -3.56 -0.46
C ALA A 87 -5.19 -3.32 -0.98
N GLU A 88 -6.14 -3.00 -0.11
CA GLU A 88 -7.52 -2.66 -0.46
C GLU A 88 -7.59 -1.44 -1.39
N GLN A 89 -6.81 -0.39 -1.10
CA GLN A 89 -6.72 0.78 -1.97
C GLN A 89 -6.12 0.45 -3.35
N MET A 90 -5.07 -0.38 -3.40
CA MET A 90 -4.47 -0.82 -4.65
C MET A 90 -5.46 -1.64 -5.49
N GLU A 91 -6.22 -2.52 -4.84
CA GLU A 91 -7.28 -3.30 -5.49
C GLU A 91 -8.41 -2.41 -6.02
N ALA A 92 -8.85 -1.42 -5.24
CA ALA A 92 -9.88 -0.46 -5.63
C ALA A 92 -9.45 0.34 -6.87
N MET A 93 -8.21 0.87 -6.88
CA MET A 93 -7.65 1.56 -8.04
C MET A 93 -7.57 0.64 -9.27
N GLY A 94 -7.11 -0.60 -9.08
CA GLY A 94 -7.07 -1.60 -10.15
C GLY A 94 -8.46 -1.93 -10.71
N SER A 95 -9.49 -1.94 -9.85
CA SER A 95 -10.88 -2.16 -10.24
C SER A 95 -11.41 -1.02 -11.11
N GLN A 96 -11.12 0.23 -10.74
CA GLN A 96 -11.49 1.42 -11.53
C GLN A 96 -10.85 1.39 -12.92
N ILE A 97 -9.54 1.10 -13.00
CA ILE A 97 -8.82 1.01 -14.29
C ILE A 97 -9.45 -0.08 -15.19
N ARG A 98 -9.78 -1.24 -14.62
CA ARG A 98 -10.45 -2.32 -15.38
C ARG A 98 -11.83 -1.89 -15.86
N ALA A 99 -12.61 -1.21 -15.03
CA ALA A 99 -13.95 -0.73 -15.40
C ALA A 99 -13.88 0.30 -16.54
N GLU A 100 -12.98 1.29 -16.44
CA GLU A 100 -12.75 2.29 -17.49
C GLU A 100 -12.29 1.66 -18.81
N ALA A 101 -11.40 0.67 -18.75
CA ALA A 101 -10.96 -0.06 -19.94
C ALA A 101 -12.13 -0.77 -20.64
N VAL A 102 -13.02 -1.43 -19.89
CA VAL A 102 -14.23 -2.08 -20.45
C VAL A 102 -15.18 -1.06 -21.06
N GLU A 103 -15.40 0.08 -20.40
CA GLU A 103 -16.26 1.14 -20.95
C GLU A 103 -15.69 1.73 -22.25
N SER A 104 -14.37 1.94 -22.31
CA SER A 104 -13.70 2.48 -23.50
C SER A 104 -13.82 1.57 -24.73
N LEU A 105 -13.83 0.25 -24.52
CA LEU A 105 -14.01 -0.73 -25.59
C LEU A 105 -15.44 -0.76 -26.15
N GLY A 106 -16.45 -0.38 -25.34
CA GLY A 106 -17.86 -0.35 -25.72
C GLY A 106 -18.30 0.83 -26.58
N LYS A 107 -17.48 1.89 -26.71
CA LYS A 107 -17.82 3.11 -27.49
C LYS A 107 -17.60 2.96 -29.00
N ARG A 108 -16.98 1.88 -29.46
CA ARG A 108 -16.97 1.54 -30.90
C ARG A 108 -18.19 0.69 -31.22
N LYS A 109 -19.16 1.30 -31.90
CA LYS A 109 -20.33 0.69 -32.57
C LYS A 109 -21.66 0.80 -31.82
N ARG A 110 -22.16 2.02 -31.67
CA ARG A 110 -23.58 2.31 -31.90
C ARG A 110 -23.70 3.66 -32.58
N ASP A 111 -23.65 3.65 -33.90
CA ASP A 111 -24.47 4.58 -34.66
C ASP A 111 -25.54 3.76 -35.39
N LYS A 112 -26.76 4.27 -35.26
CA LYS A 112 -28.03 3.67 -35.62
C LYS A 112 -28.35 4.08 -37.07
N ASP A 113 -28.78 3.11 -37.88
CA ASP A 113 -29.45 3.22 -39.17
C ASP A 113 -29.19 4.48 -40.02
N SER A 114 -28.26 4.36 -40.96
CA SER A 114 -28.48 4.89 -42.30
C SER A 114 -28.42 3.70 -43.24
N ASP A 115 -29.58 3.33 -43.76
CA ASP A 115 -29.70 2.62 -45.03
C ASP A 115 -28.97 3.48 -46.09
N ASP A 116 -27.73 3.10 -46.44
CA ASP A 116 -27.23 3.15 -47.82
C ASP A 116 -25.78 2.64 -47.89
N THR A 117 -25.64 1.53 -48.61
CA THR A 117 -24.60 1.21 -49.61
C THR A 117 -23.11 1.54 -49.31
N ALA A 118 -22.30 0.47 -49.35
CA ALA A 118 -20.86 0.44 -49.65
C ALA A 118 -19.83 0.88 -48.58
N THR A 119 -19.42 -0.11 -47.80
CA THR A 119 -18.08 -0.39 -47.27
C THR A 119 -16.92 0.20 -48.11
N GLY A 120 -16.15 1.15 -47.56
CA GLY A 120 -14.72 1.34 -47.94
C GLY A 120 -14.20 2.76 -48.21
N GLY A 121 -15.04 3.77 -48.46
CA GLY A 121 -14.58 5.07 -48.97
C GLY A 121 -14.01 6.06 -47.93
N GLY A 122 -14.45 5.99 -46.66
CA GLY A 122 -14.15 7.03 -45.66
C GLY A 122 -12.67 7.14 -45.29
N LYS A 123 -11.99 5.99 -45.09
CA LYS A 123 -10.56 5.96 -44.72
C LYS A 123 -9.67 6.49 -45.85
N PHE A 124 -10.04 6.18 -47.09
CA PHE A 124 -9.31 6.62 -48.29
C PHE A 124 -9.40 8.14 -48.45
N LYS A 125 -10.58 8.72 -48.18
CA LYS A 125 -10.77 10.18 -48.20
C LYS A 125 -9.91 10.87 -47.15
N THR A 126 -9.84 10.35 -45.92
CA THR A 126 -8.99 10.93 -44.86
C THR A 126 -7.50 10.90 -45.24
N VAL A 127 -7.01 9.78 -45.78
CA VAL A 127 -5.61 9.66 -46.23
C VAL A 127 -5.34 10.61 -47.40
N PHE A 128 -6.26 10.71 -48.36
CA PHE A 128 -6.13 11.60 -49.50
C PHE A 128 -6.09 13.08 -49.10
N THR A 129 -6.95 13.51 -48.16
CA THR A 129 -6.93 14.88 -47.65
C THR A 129 -5.61 15.21 -46.97
N LEU A 130 -5.10 14.32 -46.11
CA LEU A 130 -3.82 14.54 -45.41
C LEU A 130 -2.65 14.66 -46.40
N MET A 131 -2.59 13.80 -47.41
CA MET A 131 -1.54 13.89 -48.44
C MET A 131 -1.63 15.18 -49.26
N HIS A 132 -2.85 15.64 -49.56
CA HIS A 132 -3.05 16.88 -50.29
C HIS A 132 -2.64 18.11 -49.47
N GLU A 133 -3.01 18.16 -48.19
CA GLU A 133 -2.60 19.23 -47.26
C GLU A 133 -1.08 19.27 -47.10
N GLN A 134 -0.44 18.11 -46.97
CA GLN A 134 1.02 18.04 -46.87
C GLN A 134 1.72 18.51 -48.15
N ALA A 135 1.22 18.13 -49.33
CA ALA A 135 1.76 18.60 -50.60
C ALA A 135 1.61 20.13 -50.76
N GLN A 136 0.50 20.71 -50.28
CA GLN A 136 0.31 22.15 -50.29
C GLN A 136 1.28 22.87 -49.35
N ALA A 137 1.48 22.36 -48.14
CA ALA A 137 2.42 22.94 -47.17
C ALA A 137 3.87 22.93 -47.68
N ASP A 138 4.30 21.86 -48.35
CA ASP A 138 5.65 21.77 -48.92
C ASP A 138 5.86 22.79 -50.05
N LEU A 139 4.84 23.00 -50.90
CA LEU A 139 4.90 24.02 -51.96
C LEU A 139 4.99 25.44 -51.39
N GLU A 140 4.21 25.74 -50.35
CA GLU A 140 4.25 27.03 -49.67
C GLU A 140 5.59 27.27 -48.97
N PHE A 141 6.18 26.24 -48.36
CA PHE A 141 7.51 26.31 -47.77
C PHE A 141 8.58 26.61 -48.82
N GLN A 142 8.55 25.94 -49.98
CA GLN A 142 9.52 26.21 -51.05
C GLN A 142 9.35 27.62 -51.62
N ARG A 143 8.11 28.07 -51.81
CA ARG A 143 7.82 29.43 -52.28
C ARG A 143 8.33 30.49 -51.30
N THR A 144 8.02 30.34 -50.02
CA THR A 144 8.47 31.29 -48.99
C THR A 144 9.98 31.32 -48.90
N LYS A 145 10.64 30.15 -48.91
CA LYS A 145 12.10 30.04 -48.93
C LYS A 145 12.72 30.81 -50.11
N PHE A 146 12.19 30.61 -51.32
CA PHE A 146 12.67 31.31 -52.51
C PHE A 146 12.43 32.83 -52.42
N GLU A 147 11.27 33.26 -51.91
CA GLU A 147 10.97 34.68 -51.71
C GLU A 147 11.92 35.34 -50.69
N THR A 148 12.25 34.64 -49.60
CA THR A 148 13.26 35.11 -48.64
C THR A 148 14.64 35.20 -49.27
N GLU A 149 15.10 34.17 -49.98
CA GLU A 149 16.39 34.21 -50.68
C GLU A 149 16.43 35.41 -51.65
N VAL A 150 15.43 35.57 -52.53
CA VAL A 150 15.36 36.69 -53.48
C VAL A 150 15.36 38.05 -52.79
N ASN A 151 14.71 38.19 -51.63
CA ASN A 151 14.71 39.43 -50.86
C ASN A 151 16.08 39.70 -50.23
N GLU A 152 16.77 38.69 -49.70
CA GLU A 152 18.15 38.80 -49.21
C GLU A 152 19.09 39.26 -50.34
N TRP A 153 19.00 38.65 -51.52
CA TRP A 153 19.76 39.10 -52.71
C TRP A 153 19.45 40.54 -53.14
N ARG A 154 18.26 41.07 -52.83
CA ARG A 154 17.88 42.46 -53.12
C ARG A 154 18.36 43.45 -52.06
N LEU A 155 18.49 43.02 -50.81
CA LEU A 155 18.99 43.84 -49.70
C LEU A 155 20.53 43.96 -49.72
N ASP A 156 21.22 42.96 -50.28
CA ASP A 156 22.68 42.94 -50.43
C ASP A 156 23.22 43.74 -51.65
N ARG A 157 22.36 44.50 -52.36
CA ARG A 157 22.71 45.38 -53.48
C ARG A 157 22.40 46.84 -53.16
#